data_AF-A0A535W9X2-F1
#
_entry.id   AF-A0A535W9X2-F1
#
_cell.length_a   1.000
_cell.length_b   1.000
_cell.length_c   1.000
_cell.angle_alpha   90.00
_cell.angle_beta   90.00
_cell.angle_gamma   90.00
#
_symmetry.space_group_name_H-M   'P 1'
#
loop_
_entity.id
_entity.type
_entity.pdbx_description
1 polymer ?
#
loop_
_entity_poly.entity_id
_entity_poly.type
_entity_poly.pdbx_seq_one_letter_code
_entity_poly.pdbx_strand_id
1 'polypeptide(L)'
;MNEKLIFNCTWGREEPERATLPFIAANIAATAGQEAVVLCTIEAVRLGCKGGSEGVEATGLPKLHDLMTEFIANQGKVWLCGACAKPRGITPEQLA
;
A
#
# COMPACT_ATOMS: atom_id res chain seq x y z
N MET A 1 24.41 3.37 -7.08
CA MET A 1 23.55 3.19 -5.89
C MET A 1 22.12 3.23 -6.40
N ASN A 2 21.31 2.20 -6.16
CA ASN A 2 19.87 2.33 -6.36
C ASN A 2 19.33 3.16 -5.20
N GLU A 3 18.74 4.32 -5.51
CA GLU A 3 18.06 5.14 -4.51
C GLU A 3 16.70 4.51 -4.21
N LYS A 4 16.35 4.45 -2.92
CA LYS A 4 15.07 3.93 -2.47
C LYS A 4 14.00 4.99 -2.60
N LEU A 5 12.93 4.70 -3.33
CA LEU A 5 11.77 5.57 -3.49
C LEU A 5 10.69 5.18 -2.48
N ILE A 6 10.22 6.16 -1.70
CA ILE A 6 9.15 5.96 -0.71
C ILE A 6 7.92 6.74 -1.14
N PHE A 7 6.82 6.02 -1.35
CA PHE A 7 5.51 6.54 -1.72
C PHE A 7 4.63 6.54 -0.48
N ASN A 8 4.24 7.72 0.00
CA ASN A 8 3.42 7.82 1.20
C ASN A 8 1.94 7.57 0.86
N CYS A 9 1.29 6.68 1.62
CA CYS A 9 -0.14 6.44 1.56
C CYS A 9 -0.75 6.73 2.93
N THR A 10 -1.76 7.60 2.97
CA THR A 10 -2.47 8.01 4.18
C THR A 10 -3.93 7.56 4.20
N TRP A 11 -4.48 7.16 3.05
CA TRP A 11 -5.89 6.82 2.86
C TRP A 11 -6.08 5.32 2.70
N GLY A 12 -7.17 4.79 3.25
CA GLY A 12 -7.65 3.43 3.09
C GLY A 12 -8.95 3.35 2.30
N ARG A 13 -9.83 2.41 2.68
CA ARG A 13 -11.13 2.18 2.01
C ARG A 13 -12.02 3.43 1.97
N GLU A 14 -11.85 4.37 2.89
CA GLU A 14 -12.63 5.58 2.98
C GLU A 14 -12.41 6.54 1.80
N GLU A 15 -11.26 6.48 1.13
CA GLU A 15 -10.97 7.25 -0.10
C GLU A 15 -10.20 6.38 -1.11
N PRO A 16 -10.91 5.49 -1.85
CA PRO A 16 -10.28 4.46 -2.68
C PRO A 16 -9.33 4.99 -3.75
N GLU A 17 -9.64 6.13 -4.38
CA GLU A 17 -8.77 6.73 -5.40
C GLU A 17 -7.42 7.13 -4.80
N ARG A 18 -7.47 7.80 -3.64
CA ARG A 18 -6.30 8.30 -2.91
C ARG A 18 -5.49 7.15 -2.29
N ALA A 19 -6.16 6.08 -1.88
CA ALA A 19 -5.53 4.86 -1.40
C ALA A 19 -4.78 4.12 -2.52
N THR A 20 -5.30 4.16 -3.74
CA THR A 20 -4.76 3.41 -4.89
C THR A 20 -3.57 4.10 -5.54
N LEU A 21 -3.60 5.43 -5.65
CA LEU A 21 -2.59 6.20 -6.40
C LEU A 21 -1.13 5.96 -5.95
N PRO A 22 -0.79 5.88 -4.65
CA PRO A 22 0.58 5.59 -4.22
C PRO A 22 1.08 4.22 -4.70
N PHE A 23 0.20 3.22 -4.76
CA PHE A 23 0.55 1.88 -5.26
C PHE A 23 0.76 1.88 -6.77
N ILE A 24 0.01 2.68 -7.53
CA ILE A 24 0.22 2.83 -8.98
C ILE A 24 1.61 3.40 -9.24
N ALA A 25 1.94 4.51 -8.58
CA ALA A 25 3.23 5.17 -8.74
C ALA A 25 4.40 4.27 -8.30
N ALA A 26 4.23 3.56 -7.17
CA ALA A 26 5.24 2.62 -6.68
C ALA A 26 5.43 1.42 -7.62
N ASN A 27 4.35 0.88 -8.21
CA ASN A 27 4.45 -0.24 -9.14
C ASN A 27 5.13 0.16 -10.46
N ILE A 28 4.90 1.38 -10.95
CA ILE A 28 5.64 1.92 -12.10
C ILE A 28 7.14 1.96 -11.80
N ALA A 29 7.53 2.46 -10.62
CA ALA A 29 8.92 2.51 -10.21
C ALA A 29 9.55 1.11 -10.05
N ALA A 30 8.82 0.18 -9.43
CA ALA A 30 9.27 -1.20 -9.24
C ALA A 30 9.47 -1.90 -10.60
N THR A 31 8.54 -1.73 -11.54
CA THR A 31 8.64 -2.26 -12.91
C THR A 31 9.86 -1.69 -13.64
N ALA A 32 10.24 -0.45 -13.35
CA ALA A 32 11.45 0.18 -13.87
C ALA A 32 12.75 -0.24 -13.15
N GLY A 33 12.70 -1.27 -12.30
CA GLY A 33 13.85 -1.81 -11.58
C GLY A 33 14.34 -0.95 -10.41
N GLN A 34 13.53 0.00 -9.94
CA GLN A 34 13.86 0.83 -8.78
C GLN A 34 13.43 0.14 -7.48
N GLU A 35 14.15 0.38 -6.38
CA GLU A 35 13.69 -0.07 -5.06
C GLU A 35 12.54 0.85 -4.60
N ALA A 36 11.31 0.35 -4.63
CA ALA A 36 10.12 1.10 -4.28
C ALA A 36 9.45 0.58 -3.00
N VAL A 37 9.01 1.51 -2.15
CA VAL A 37 8.30 1.22 -0.90
C VAL A 37 7.02 2.04 -0.84
N VAL A 38 5.88 1.42 -0.58
CA VAL A 38 4.67 2.15 -0.17
C VAL A 38 4.63 2.19 1.36
N LEU A 39 4.77 3.38 1.94
CA LEU A 39 4.67 3.60 3.38
C LEU A 39 3.22 3.98 3.73
N CYS A 40 2.51 3.04 4.32
CA CYS A 40 1.14 3.23 4.80
C CYS A 40 1.14 3.84 6.22
N THR A 41 0.43 4.94 6.35
CA THR A 41 0.25 5.71 7.59
C THR A 41 -1.24 6.06 7.76
N ILE A 42 -1.62 6.59 8.92
CA ILE A 42 -3.01 6.99 9.20
C ILE A 42 -3.98 5.82 8.93
N GLU A 43 -4.99 5.95 8.06
CA GLU A 43 -5.96 4.88 7.77
C GLU A 43 -5.41 3.83 6.79
N ALA A 44 -4.42 4.19 5.97
CA ALA A 44 -3.79 3.27 5.04
C ALA A 44 -3.15 2.05 5.72
N VAL A 45 -2.82 2.13 7.02
CA VAL A 45 -2.29 0.96 7.76
C VAL A 45 -3.25 -0.25 7.74
N ARG A 46 -4.54 -0.01 7.50
CA ARG A 46 -5.54 -1.08 7.35
C ARG A 46 -5.35 -1.88 6.07
N LEU A 47 -4.77 -1.29 5.03
CA LEU A 47 -4.59 -1.93 3.73
C LEU A 47 -3.63 -3.12 3.77
N GLY A 48 -2.64 -3.10 4.68
CA GLY A 48 -1.72 -4.22 4.90
C GLY A 48 -2.21 -5.25 5.91
N CYS A 49 -3.46 -5.17 6.36
CA CYS A 49 -4.08 -6.24 7.13
C CYS A 49 -4.67 -7.30 6.19
N LYS A 50 -4.87 -8.53 6.68
CA LYS A 50 -5.58 -9.60 5.96
C LYS A 50 -6.94 -9.10 5.49
N GLY A 51 -7.20 -9.18 4.18
CA GLY A 51 -8.41 -8.66 3.54
C GLY A 51 -8.54 -7.13 3.53
N GLY A 52 -7.53 -6.39 3.99
CA GLY A 52 -7.56 -4.95 4.16
C GLY A 52 -7.64 -4.16 2.84
N SER A 53 -7.05 -4.70 1.78
CA SER A 53 -7.06 -4.13 0.42
C SER A 53 -8.22 -4.63 -0.46
N GLU A 54 -8.95 -5.66 -0.02
CA GLU A 54 -10.04 -6.27 -0.79
C GLU A 54 -11.20 -5.29 -1.00
N GLY A 55 -11.73 -5.15 -2.22
CA GLY A 55 -12.85 -4.26 -2.51
C GLY A 55 -12.55 -2.76 -2.30
N VAL A 56 -11.28 -2.36 -2.23
CA VAL A 56 -10.87 -0.96 -2.39
C VAL A 56 -10.72 -0.67 -3.87
N GLU A 57 -11.71 0.02 -4.42
CA GLU A 57 -11.88 0.21 -5.86
C GLU A 57 -12.35 1.63 -6.15
N ALA A 58 -11.74 2.28 -7.14
CA ALA A 58 -12.17 3.56 -7.67
C ALA A 58 -12.46 3.43 -9.16
N THR A 59 -13.46 4.16 -9.66
CA THR A 59 -13.87 4.07 -11.06
C THR A 59 -12.70 4.45 -11.98
N GLY A 60 -12.35 3.55 -12.91
CA GLY A 60 -11.26 3.78 -13.87
C GLY A 60 -9.86 3.47 -13.35
N LEU A 61 -9.70 3.03 -12.09
CA LEU A 61 -8.43 2.57 -11.53
C LEU A 61 -8.41 1.05 -11.34
N PRO A 62 -7.23 0.41 -11.33
CA PRO A 62 -7.10 -0.99 -10.94
C PRO A 62 -7.59 -1.22 -9.52
N LYS A 63 -8.07 -2.43 -9.25
CA LYS A 63 -8.39 -2.85 -7.88
C LYS A 63 -7.13 -2.85 -7.04
N LEU A 64 -7.19 -2.25 -5.85
CA LEU A 64 -6.00 -2.09 -5.03
C LEU A 64 -5.36 -3.43 -4.62
N HIS A 65 -6.19 -4.44 -4.31
CA HIS A 65 -5.69 -5.78 -3.96
C HIS A 65 -4.80 -6.39 -5.06
N ASP A 66 -5.26 -6.31 -6.31
CA ASP A 66 -4.56 -6.91 -7.45
C ASP A 66 -3.28 -6.12 -7.77
N LEU A 67 -3.38 -4.78 -7.73
CA LEU A 67 -2.22 -3.89 -7.89
C LEU A 67 -1.17 -4.09 -6.80
N MET A 68 -1.59 -4.27 -5.54
CA MET A 68 -0.66 -4.52 -4.43
C MET A 68 0.04 -5.87 -4.60
N THR A 69 -0.69 -6.88 -5.07
CA THR A 69 -0.13 -8.20 -5.39
C THR A 69 0.92 -8.11 -6.49
N GLU A 70 0.62 -7.38 -7.57
CA GLU A 70 1.56 -7.13 -8.68
C GLU A 70 2.79 -6.37 -8.21
N PHE A 71 2.60 -5.31 -7.42
CA PHE A 71 3.68 -4.51 -6.84
C PHE A 71 4.65 -5.36 -6.00
N ILE A 72 4.13 -6.26 -5.16
CA ILE A 72 4.95 -7.17 -4.35
C ILE A 72 5.67 -8.19 -5.25
N ALA A 73 5.01 -8.72 -6.28
CA ALA A 73 5.66 -9.60 -7.26
C ALA A 73 6.85 -8.91 -7.95
N ASN A 74 6.72 -7.60 -8.21
CA ASN A 74 7.77 -6.72 -8.72
C ASN A 74 8.82 -6.30 -7.67
N GLN A 75 8.95 -7.03 -6.56
CA GLN A 75 9.89 -6.78 -5.45
C GLN A 75 9.62 -5.48 -4.68
N GLY A 76 8.44 -4.88 -4.87
CA GLY A 76 7.95 -3.77 -4.08
C GLY A 76 7.71 -4.15 -2.62
N LYS A 77 7.86 -3.18 -1.71
CA LYS A 77 7.63 -3.39 -0.27
C LYS A 77 6.50 -2.51 0.23
N VAL A 78 5.63 -3.06 1.06
CA VAL A 78 4.61 -2.30 1.79
C VAL A 78 5.01 -2.20 3.25
N TRP A 79 5.13 -0.98 3.76
CA TRP A 79 5.48 -0.72 5.15
C TRP A 79 4.29 -0.15 5.89
N LEU A 80 4.06 -0.61 7.12
CA LEU A 80 3.00 -0.09 7.97
C LEU A 80 3.61 0.68 9.14
N CYS A 81 3.13 1.90 9.35
CA CYS A 81 3.55 2.70 10.50
C CYS A 81 2.97 2.13 11.80
N GLY A 82 3.83 1.59 12.67
CA GLY A 82 3.44 1.05 13.97
C GLY A 82 2.74 2.07 14.89
N ALA A 83 3.16 3.35 14.84
CA ALA A 83 2.53 4.42 15.61
C ALA A 83 1.11 4.76 15.13
N CYS A 84 0.80 4.54 13.84
CA CYS A 84 -0.55 4.68 13.30
C CYS A 84 -1.39 3.41 13.50
N ALA A 85 -0.78 2.23 13.47
CA ALA A 85 -1.43 0.94 13.68
C ALA A 85 -1.93 0.76 15.12
N LYS A 86 -1.10 1.13 16.12
CA LYS A 86 -1.42 0.99 17.55
C LYS A 86 -2.78 1.61 17.98
N PRO A 87 -3.08 2.89 17.71
CA PRO A 87 -4.38 3.47 18.08
C PRO A 87 -5.56 2.87 17.32
N ARG A 88 -5.31 2.11 16.24
CA ARG A 88 -6.33 1.41 15.43
C ARG A 88 -6.54 -0.04 15.87
N GLY A 89 -5.85 -0.48 16.93
CA GLY A 89 -5.96 -1.84 17.46
C GLY A 89 -5.40 -2.92 16.55
N ILE A 90 -4.50 -2.56 15.62
CA ILE A 90 -3.90 -3.51 14.68
C ILE A 90 -2.71 -4.22 15.33
N THR A 91 -2.74 -5.55 15.33
CA THR A 91 -1.69 -6.41 15.87
C THR A 91 -0.97 -7.18 14.75
N PRO A 92 0.24 -7.73 15.01
CA PRO A 92 1.00 -8.49 14.00
C PRO A 92 0.22 -9.67 13.39
N GLU A 93 -0.68 -10.31 14.15
CA GLU A 93 -1.46 -11.47 13.71
C GLU A 93 -2.48 -11.11 12.61
N GLN A 94 -2.83 -9.83 12.51
CA GLN A 94 -3.76 -9.29 11.52
C GLN A 94 -3.07 -8.87 10.23
N LEU A 95 -1.74 -8.83 10.18
CA LEU A 95 -1.00 -8.43 8.99
C LEU A 95 -1.04 -9.51 7.90
N ALA A 96 -1.08 -9.07 6.64
CA ALA A 96 -1.09 -9.93 5.45
C ALA A 96 0.33 -10.29 4.99
#